data_AF-E0VIY2-F1
#
_entry.id   AF-E0VIY2-F1
#
_cell.length_a   1.000
_cell.length_b   1.000
_cell.length_c   1.000
_cell.angle_alpha   90.00
_cell.angle_beta   90.00
_cell.angle_gamma   90.00
#
_symmetry.space_group_name_H-M   'P 1'
#
loop_
_entity.id
_entity.type
_entity.pdbx_description
1 polymer ?
#
loop_
_entity_poly.entity_id
_entity_poly.type
_entity_poly.pdbx_seq_one_letter_code
_entity_poly.pdbx_strand_id
1 'polypeptide(L)'
;MQELEKGKASLGTTKKGIGPTYSSKATRNGLRVADLLGNFALFSEKFRGLVQMYQRMFPELEVNVEEELLRYKNFAQGIRPYVTETVSYLHNALKSGKRVLVEGANAAMLDIDFDLITNFINTNNLSGEFLQTKGGEIGVTTKRKRRCGWLDLVLLKFTTMVNGYTALCVTKLDILDGLREIKLAVSYKINGKELNHFPSSAEELSRVEVEYITVPGWQSSTEEIKKFENLPINAQKYVEKIEEIVNVKEKKKVPNACP
;
A
#
# COMPACT_ATOMS: atom_id res chain seq x y z
N MET A 1 1.01 -22.22 -4.60
CA MET A 1 1.95 -22.81 -5.56
C MET A 1 3.12 -21.86 -5.81
N GLN A 2 2.97 -20.76 -6.57
CA GLN A 2 4.09 -19.80 -6.81
C GLN A 2 4.82 -19.30 -5.55
N GLU A 3 4.10 -18.95 -4.48
CA GLU A 3 4.74 -18.53 -3.21
C GLU A 3 5.49 -19.67 -2.50
N LEU A 4 5.05 -20.92 -2.69
CA LEU A 4 5.71 -22.09 -2.10
C LEU A 4 7.02 -22.38 -2.84
N GLU A 5 7.01 -22.30 -4.18
CA GLU A 5 8.20 -22.49 -5.01
C GLU A 5 9.30 -21.48 -4.68
N LYS A 6 8.93 -20.25 -4.32
CA LYS A 6 9.89 -19.21 -3.93
C LYS A 6 10.55 -19.44 -2.57
N GLY A 7 9.99 -20.31 -1.71
CA GLY A 7 10.56 -20.65 -0.40
C GLY A 7 10.97 -19.43 0.43
N LYS A 8 12.27 -19.31 0.74
CA LYS A 8 12.84 -18.18 1.50
C LYS A 8 12.77 -16.83 0.77
N ALA A 9 12.61 -16.83 -0.55
CA ALA A 9 12.42 -15.65 -1.39
C ALA A 9 10.93 -15.32 -1.64
N SER A 10 10.02 -15.90 -0.83
CA SER A 10 8.59 -15.59 -0.89
C SER A 10 8.35 -14.10 -0.62
N LEU A 11 7.43 -13.51 -1.38
CA LEU A 11 7.08 -12.09 -1.27
C LEU A 11 6.11 -11.83 -0.12
N GLY A 12 5.49 -12.87 0.45
CA GLY A 12 4.49 -12.74 1.49
C GLY A 12 3.17 -12.15 0.98
N THR A 13 2.74 -12.60 -0.21
CA THR A 13 1.51 -12.14 -0.86
C THR A 13 0.27 -12.41 0.00
N THR A 14 -0.83 -11.73 -0.31
CA THR A 14 -2.13 -11.96 0.35
C THR A 14 -2.77 -13.29 -0.01
N LYS A 15 -2.18 -14.04 -0.97
CA LYS A 15 -2.71 -15.29 -1.53
C LYS A 15 -4.12 -15.18 -2.12
N LYS A 16 -4.56 -13.97 -2.49
CA LYS A 16 -5.87 -13.70 -3.13
C LYS A 16 -5.86 -13.77 -4.66
N GLY A 17 -4.77 -14.27 -5.27
CA GLY A 17 -4.67 -14.41 -6.73
C GLY A 17 -4.33 -13.13 -7.51
N ILE A 18 -4.07 -12.00 -6.84
CA ILE A 18 -3.82 -10.69 -7.47
C ILE A 18 -2.68 -10.74 -8.51
N GLY A 19 -1.52 -11.29 -8.14
CA GLY A 19 -0.37 -11.42 -9.04
C GLY A 19 -0.68 -12.24 -10.30
N PRO A 20 -1.17 -13.49 -10.17
CA PRO A 20 -1.62 -14.29 -11.31
C PRO A 20 -2.66 -13.61 -12.21
N THR A 21 -3.62 -12.88 -11.62
CA THR A 21 -4.61 -12.12 -12.40
C THR A 21 -3.98 -11.02 -13.24
N TYR A 22 -3.07 -10.21 -12.67
CA TYR A 22 -2.35 -9.18 -13.44
C TYR A 22 -1.39 -9.76 -14.49
N SER A 23 -0.76 -10.90 -14.18
CA SER A 23 0.07 -11.63 -15.16
C SER A 23 -0.76 -12.10 -16.37
N SER A 24 -1.97 -12.63 -16.13
CA SER A 24 -2.90 -13.00 -17.20
C SER A 24 -3.37 -11.78 -18.01
N LYS A 25 -3.58 -10.63 -17.36
CA LYS A 25 -3.88 -9.37 -18.06
C LYS A 25 -2.73 -8.95 -18.98
N ALA A 26 -1.49 -8.95 -18.47
CA ALA A 26 -0.30 -8.55 -19.24
C ALA A 26 -0.04 -9.48 -20.44
N THR A 27 -0.27 -10.78 -20.27
CA THR A 27 -0.14 -11.79 -21.34
C THR A 27 -1.34 -11.82 -22.29
N ARG A 28 -2.37 -11.00 -22.06
CA ARG A 28 -3.58 -10.85 -22.88
C ARG A 28 -4.44 -12.11 -22.98
N ASN A 29 -4.31 -13.04 -22.03
CA ASN A 29 -5.14 -14.25 -21.95
C ASN A 29 -6.19 -14.18 -20.82
N GLY A 30 -6.14 -13.13 -19.98
CA GLY A 30 -7.06 -12.95 -18.86
C GLY A 30 -8.53 -12.71 -19.28
N LEU A 31 -9.44 -13.09 -18.39
CA LEU A 31 -10.88 -12.87 -18.54
C LEU A 31 -11.29 -11.55 -17.88
N ARG A 32 -12.20 -10.81 -18.52
CA ARG A 32 -12.78 -9.56 -17.99
C ARG A 32 -14.25 -9.74 -17.68
N VAL A 33 -14.82 -8.80 -16.92
CA VAL A 33 -16.27 -8.74 -16.64
C VAL A 33 -17.09 -8.69 -17.93
N ALA A 34 -16.58 -8.01 -18.96
CA ALA A 34 -17.23 -7.97 -20.27
C ALA A 34 -17.31 -9.35 -20.95
N ASP A 35 -16.29 -10.21 -20.79
CA ASP A 35 -16.35 -11.59 -21.29
C ASP A 35 -17.43 -12.38 -20.55
N LEU A 36 -17.48 -12.25 -19.21
CA LEU A 36 -18.44 -12.96 -18.35
C LEU A 36 -19.90 -12.60 -18.64
N LEU A 37 -20.20 -11.30 -18.84
CA LEU A 37 -21.56 -10.82 -19.06
C LEU A 37 -22.01 -10.83 -20.53
N GLY A 38 -21.06 -10.98 -21.45
CA GLY A 38 -21.29 -11.05 -22.90
C GLY A 38 -21.65 -12.46 -23.36
N ASN A 39 -20.80 -13.06 -24.19
CA ASN A 39 -20.99 -14.41 -24.68
C ASN A 39 -20.42 -15.42 -23.67
N PHE A 40 -21.30 -16.00 -22.85
CA PHE A 40 -20.91 -16.97 -21.82
C PHE A 40 -20.27 -18.25 -22.39
N ALA A 41 -20.60 -18.66 -23.61
CA ALA A 41 -19.96 -19.81 -24.25
C ALA A 41 -18.48 -19.52 -24.55
N LEU A 42 -18.19 -18.33 -25.10
CA LEU A 42 -16.82 -17.88 -25.33
C LEU A 42 -16.05 -17.67 -24.01
N PHE A 43 -16.69 -17.12 -22.98
CA PHE A 43 -16.11 -17.05 -21.64
C PHE A 43 -15.70 -18.44 -21.14
N SER A 44 -16.59 -19.42 -21.31
CA SER A 44 -16.38 -20.79 -20.85
C SER A 44 -15.23 -21.48 -21.60
N GLU A 45 -15.11 -21.27 -22.91
CA GLU A 45 -13.98 -21.75 -23.72
C GLU A 45 -12.65 -21.17 -23.23
N LYS A 46 -12.59 -19.84 -23.08
CA LYS A 46 -11.40 -19.14 -22.58
C LYS A 46 -11.02 -19.57 -21.16
N PHE A 47 -12.01 -19.77 -20.28
CA PHE A 47 -11.80 -20.26 -18.91
C PHE A 47 -11.17 -21.66 -18.91
N ARG A 48 -11.70 -22.58 -19.72
CA ARG A 48 -11.12 -23.93 -19.87
C ARG A 48 -9.68 -23.87 -20.37
N GLY A 49 -9.40 -23.02 -21.37
CA GLY A 49 -8.04 -22.79 -21.87
C GLY A 49 -7.08 -22.28 -20.79
N LEU A 50 -7.52 -21.33 -19.96
CA LEU A 50 -6.73 -20.82 -18.83
C LEU A 50 -6.46 -21.90 -17.78
N VAL A 51 -7.47 -22.69 -17.40
CA VAL A 51 -7.31 -23.78 -16.44
C VAL A 51 -6.28 -24.80 -16.97
N GLN A 52 -6.43 -25.25 -18.21
CA GLN A 52 -5.48 -26.18 -18.83
C GLN A 52 -4.05 -25.62 -18.87
N MET A 53 -3.90 -24.33 -19.18
CA MET A 53 -2.58 -23.67 -19.17
C MET A 53 -1.96 -23.70 -17.77
N TYR A 54 -2.72 -23.34 -16.73
CA TYR A 54 -2.20 -23.36 -15.37
C TYR A 54 -1.96 -24.77 -14.83
N GLN A 55 -2.76 -25.76 -15.21
CA GLN A 55 -2.53 -27.16 -14.86
C GLN A 55 -1.26 -27.73 -15.49
N ARG A 56 -0.90 -27.30 -16.71
CA ARG A 56 0.41 -27.65 -17.30
C ARG A 56 1.57 -27.05 -16.52
N MET A 57 1.41 -25.84 -16.00
CA MET A 57 2.45 -25.18 -15.19
C MET A 57 2.51 -25.74 -13.76
N PHE A 58 1.36 -26.10 -13.21
CA PHE A 58 1.20 -26.60 -11.85
C PHE A 58 0.36 -27.89 -11.88
N PRO A 59 0.99 -29.07 -12.05
CA PRO A 59 0.27 -30.34 -12.19
C PRO A 59 -0.60 -30.71 -10.99
N GLU A 60 -0.28 -30.19 -9.80
CA GLU A 60 -1.05 -30.37 -8.56
C GLU A 60 -2.31 -29.47 -8.49
N LEU A 61 -2.53 -28.60 -9.49
CA LEU A 61 -3.69 -27.71 -9.52
C LEU A 61 -4.96 -28.48 -9.88
N GLU A 62 -5.79 -28.74 -8.88
CA GLU A 62 -7.12 -29.30 -9.06
C GLU A 62 -8.16 -28.18 -9.19
N VAL A 63 -8.92 -28.19 -10.28
CA VAL A 63 -10.01 -27.24 -10.53
C VAL A 63 -11.21 -28.00 -11.09
N ASN A 64 -12.34 -27.93 -10.38
CA ASN A 64 -13.62 -28.38 -10.92
C ASN A 64 -14.17 -27.33 -11.88
N VAL A 65 -13.84 -27.47 -13.16
CA VAL A 65 -14.18 -26.49 -14.21
C VAL A 65 -15.68 -26.22 -14.28
N GLU A 66 -16.51 -27.25 -14.29
CA GLU A 66 -17.96 -27.08 -14.50
C GLU A 66 -18.64 -26.43 -13.29
N GLU A 67 -18.20 -26.78 -12.07
CA GLU A 67 -18.66 -26.13 -10.85
C GLU A 67 -18.26 -24.64 -10.80
N GLU A 68 -17.02 -24.33 -11.16
CA GLU A 68 -16.54 -22.95 -11.22
C GLU A 68 -17.31 -22.14 -12.27
N LEU A 69 -17.53 -22.69 -13.47
CA LEU A 69 -18.32 -22.02 -14.50
C LEU A 69 -19.76 -21.75 -14.02
N LEU A 70 -20.40 -22.72 -13.37
CA LEU A 70 -21.73 -22.52 -12.77
C LEU A 70 -21.70 -21.41 -11.71
N ARG A 71 -20.67 -21.40 -10.85
CA ARG A 71 -20.48 -20.36 -9.83
C ARG A 71 -20.33 -18.97 -10.45
N TYR A 72 -19.48 -18.82 -11.46
CA TYR A 72 -19.31 -17.56 -12.18
C TYR A 72 -20.59 -17.11 -12.90
N LYS A 73 -21.38 -18.05 -13.43
CA LYS A 73 -22.69 -17.75 -14.02
C LYS A 73 -23.67 -17.17 -13.00
N ASN A 74 -23.65 -17.66 -11.76
CA ASN A 74 -24.46 -17.12 -10.68
C ASN A 74 -23.97 -15.73 -10.24
N PHE A 75 -22.65 -15.53 -10.13
CA PHE A 75 -22.09 -14.20 -9.85
C PHE A 75 -22.42 -13.18 -10.93
N ALA A 76 -22.42 -13.60 -12.20
CA ALA A 76 -22.79 -12.75 -13.33
C ALA A 76 -24.18 -12.11 -13.14
N GLN A 77 -25.15 -12.86 -12.61
CA GLN A 77 -26.49 -12.34 -12.33
C GLN A 77 -26.47 -11.26 -11.25
N GLY A 78 -25.72 -11.49 -10.17
CA GLY A 78 -25.61 -10.56 -9.04
C GLY A 78 -24.90 -9.25 -9.40
N ILE A 79 -23.85 -9.31 -10.23
CA ILE A 79 -23.08 -8.11 -10.58
C ILE A 79 -23.68 -7.31 -11.74
N ARG A 80 -24.52 -7.93 -12.58
CA ARG A 80 -25.04 -7.31 -13.82
C ARG A 80 -25.60 -5.90 -13.64
N PRO A 81 -26.39 -5.58 -12.59
CA PRO A 81 -26.95 -4.24 -12.41
C PRO A 81 -25.91 -3.14 -12.16
N TYR A 82 -24.69 -3.50 -11.75
CA TYR A 82 -23.63 -2.56 -11.37
C TYR A 82 -22.59 -2.35 -12.46
N VAL A 83 -22.64 -3.15 -13.54
CA VAL A 83 -21.67 -3.06 -14.62
C VAL A 83 -22.10 -2.00 -15.63
N THR A 84 -21.19 -1.07 -15.94
CA THR A 84 -21.39 -0.01 -16.92
C THR A 84 -20.08 0.30 -17.64
N GLU A 85 -20.16 1.04 -18.74
CA GLU A 85 -18.98 1.60 -19.42
C GLU A 85 -18.45 2.76 -18.58
N THR A 86 -17.37 2.51 -17.84
CA THR A 86 -16.90 3.42 -16.79
C THR A 86 -16.19 4.65 -17.33
N VAL A 87 -15.61 4.60 -18.54
CA VAL A 87 -14.86 5.74 -19.11
C VAL A 87 -15.81 6.89 -19.44
N SER A 88 -16.87 6.62 -20.20
CA SER A 88 -17.88 7.61 -20.55
C SER A 88 -18.67 8.07 -19.32
N TYR A 89 -18.97 7.14 -18.40
CA TYR A 89 -19.64 7.46 -17.14
C TYR A 89 -18.84 8.50 -16.33
N LEU A 90 -17.54 8.25 -16.09
CA LEU A 90 -16.67 9.17 -15.36
C LEU A 90 -16.46 10.48 -16.12
N HIS A 91 -16.26 10.43 -17.44
CA HIS A 91 -16.11 11.63 -18.26
C HIS A 91 -17.34 12.54 -18.15
N ASN A 92 -18.55 11.99 -18.26
CA ASN A 92 -19.78 12.75 -18.14
C ASN A 92 -20.01 13.28 -16.72
N ALA A 93 -19.64 12.51 -15.69
CA ALA A 93 -19.69 12.97 -14.30
C ALA A 93 -18.80 14.20 -14.08
N LEU A 94 -17.56 14.16 -14.58
CA LEU A 94 -16.64 15.28 -14.49
C LEU A 94 -17.14 16.50 -15.29
N LYS A 95 -17.61 16.28 -16.52
CA LYS A 95 -18.14 17.36 -17.39
C LYS A 95 -19.38 18.05 -16.81
N SER A 96 -20.21 17.33 -16.06
CA SER A 96 -21.38 17.88 -15.35
C SER A 96 -21.05 18.55 -14.02
N GLY A 97 -19.77 18.71 -13.68
CA GLY A 97 -19.32 19.37 -12.45
C GLY A 97 -19.44 18.52 -11.19
N LYS A 98 -19.59 17.19 -11.31
CA LYS A 98 -19.58 16.32 -10.14
C LYS A 98 -18.18 16.24 -9.54
N ARG A 99 -18.11 16.17 -8.21
CA ARG A 99 -16.88 15.89 -7.48
C ARG A 99 -16.67 14.37 -7.42
N VAL A 100 -15.50 13.92 -7.87
CA VAL A 100 -15.11 12.51 -7.88
C VAL A 100 -13.98 12.33 -6.88
N LEU A 101 -14.14 11.36 -5.98
CA LEU A 101 -13.10 10.89 -5.07
C LEU A 101 -12.57 9.55 -5.59
N VAL A 102 -11.24 9.44 -5.68
CA VAL A 102 -10.57 8.18 -6.01
C VAL A 102 -9.96 7.62 -4.74
N GLU A 103 -10.41 6.43 -4.33
CA GLU A 103 -9.83 5.69 -3.22
C GLU A 103 -8.67 4.83 -3.73
N GLY A 104 -7.44 5.23 -3.41
CA GLY A 104 -6.25 4.44 -3.72
C GLY A 104 -6.17 3.19 -2.85
N ALA A 105 -5.80 2.06 -3.44
CA ALA A 105 -5.47 0.84 -2.71
C ALA A 105 -3.94 0.72 -2.55
N ASN A 106 -3.50 -0.11 -1.60
CA ASN A 106 -2.08 -0.33 -1.29
C ASN A 106 -1.37 0.95 -0.82
N ALA A 107 -0.14 1.19 -1.28
CA ALA A 107 0.69 2.34 -0.94
C ALA A 107 1.74 2.54 -2.04
N ALA A 108 2.28 3.76 -2.17
CA ALA A 108 3.24 4.13 -3.23
C ALA A 108 4.48 3.21 -3.30
N MET A 109 4.94 2.71 -2.17
CA MET A 109 6.11 1.84 -2.09
C MET A 109 5.80 0.35 -2.36
N LEU A 110 4.54 0.01 -2.61
CA LEU A 110 4.12 -1.31 -3.13
C LEU A 110 3.79 -1.24 -4.63
N ASP A 111 4.12 -0.12 -5.27
CA ASP A 111 3.95 0.05 -6.71
C ASP A 111 4.89 -0.87 -7.48
N ILE A 112 4.41 -1.51 -8.55
CA ILE A 112 5.19 -2.52 -9.28
C ILE A 112 6.49 -1.96 -9.89
N ASP A 113 6.54 -0.67 -10.18
CA ASP A 113 7.69 0.00 -10.80
C ASP A 113 8.67 0.56 -9.74
N PHE A 114 8.19 0.82 -8.53
CA PHE A 114 8.96 1.45 -7.44
C PHE A 114 9.10 0.58 -6.17
N ASP A 115 8.67 -0.68 -6.21
CA ASP A 115 8.67 -1.58 -5.05
C ASP A 115 10.09 -1.91 -4.58
N LEU A 116 10.42 -1.42 -3.40
CA LEU A 116 11.65 -1.76 -2.66
C LEU A 116 11.33 -2.22 -1.23
N ILE A 117 10.05 -2.46 -0.91
CA ILE A 117 9.55 -2.72 0.45
C ILE A 117 10.08 -4.01 1.06
N THR A 118 10.60 -4.93 0.25
CA THR A 118 11.24 -6.14 0.76
C THR A 118 12.39 -5.80 1.72
N ASN A 119 13.08 -4.66 1.54
CA ASN A 119 14.25 -4.25 2.31
C ASN A 119 14.06 -2.95 3.12
N PHE A 120 12.97 -2.83 3.88
CA PHE A 120 12.81 -1.74 4.86
C PHE A 120 14.03 -1.62 5.79
N ILE A 121 14.47 -0.39 6.00
CA ILE A 121 15.51 -0.06 6.98
C ILE A 121 14.88 -0.18 8.38
N ASN A 122 15.17 -1.29 9.06
CA ASN A 122 14.66 -1.53 10.39
C ASN A 122 15.33 -0.58 11.39
N THR A 123 14.51 0.00 12.26
CA THR A 123 14.99 0.60 13.51
C THR A 123 15.35 -0.50 14.51
N ASN A 124 16.16 -0.16 15.52
CA ASN A 124 16.47 -1.08 16.64
C ASN A 124 15.20 -1.76 17.19
N ASN A 125 15.30 -3.06 17.47
CA ASN A 125 14.16 -3.94 17.79
C ASN A 125 13.20 -3.39 18.86
N LEU A 126 13.70 -2.71 19.88
CA LEU A 126 12.90 -2.18 20.99
C LEU A 126 11.88 -1.10 20.54
N SER A 127 12.30 -0.14 19.71
CA SER A 127 11.40 0.91 19.22
C SER A 127 10.36 0.33 18.25
N GLY A 128 10.78 -0.59 17.39
CA GLY A 128 9.87 -1.27 16.47
C GLY A 128 8.79 -2.08 17.18
N GLU A 129 9.13 -2.81 18.23
CA GLU A 129 8.17 -3.59 19.03
C GLU A 129 7.17 -2.70 19.79
N PHE A 130 7.64 -1.58 20.35
CA PHE A 130 6.77 -0.59 20.99
C PHE A 130 5.74 -0.05 19.99
N LEU A 131 6.20 0.45 18.84
CA LEU A 131 5.33 1.00 17.79
C LEU A 131 4.34 -0.05 17.27
N GLN A 132 4.81 -1.28 17.05
CA GLN A 132 3.98 -2.38 16.59
C GLN A 132 2.87 -2.71 17.58
N THR A 133 3.19 -2.78 18.87
CA THR A 133 2.23 -3.13 19.92
C THR A 133 1.22 -2.02 20.12
N LYS A 134 1.68 -0.77 20.25
CA LYS A 134 0.81 0.39 20.43
C LYS A 134 -0.09 0.63 19.21
N GLY A 135 0.43 0.46 18.00
CA GLY A 135 -0.33 0.65 16.77
C GLY A 135 -1.25 -0.49 16.37
N GLY A 136 -1.24 -1.61 17.10
CA GLY A 136 -2.01 -2.80 16.75
C GLY A 136 -1.60 -3.41 15.40
N GLU A 137 -0.32 -3.32 15.04
CA GLU A 137 0.20 -3.59 13.69
C GLU A 137 0.35 -5.11 13.41
N ILE A 138 -0.78 -5.80 13.43
CA ILE A 138 -0.90 -7.25 13.20
C ILE A 138 -1.92 -7.48 12.08
N GLY A 139 -1.52 -8.23 11.04
CA GLY A 139 -2.40 -8.56 9.93
C GLY A 139 -3.64 -9.33 10.37
N VAL A 140 -4.83 -8.90 9.97
CA VAL A 140 -6.11 -9.51 10.41
C VAL A 140 -6.27 -10.97 9.98
N THR A 141 -5.91 -11.30 8.73
CA THR A 141 -6.06 -12.64 8.14
C THR A 141 -4.88 -13.54 8.45
N THR A 142 -3.66 -13.07 8.14
CA THR A 142 -2.45 -13.90 8.27
C THR A 142 -1.86 -13.90 9.67
N LYS A 143 -2.36 -13.02 10.57
CA LYS A 143 -1.77 -12.73 11.88
C LYS A 143 -0.29 -12.34 11.83
N ARG A 144 0.22 -11.98 10.65
CA ARG A 144 1.60 -11.53 10.46
C ARG A 144 1.79 -10.17 11.10
N LYS A 145 2.70 -10.11 12.07
CA LYS A 145 3.23 -8.87 12.65
C LYS A 145 3.86 -8.00 11.55
N ARG A 146 3.51 -6.71 11.50
CA ARG A 146 4.12 -5.77 10.55
C ARG A 146 5.42 -5.23 11.12
N ARG A 147 6.43 -5.08 10.27
CA ARG A 147 7.66 -4.38 10.65
C ARG A 147 7.32 -2.91 10.87
N CYS A 148 7.82 -2.33 11.95
CA CYS A 148 7.61 -0.94 12.31
C CYS A 148 8.96 -0.25 12.49
N GLY A 149 9.02 1.02 12.13
CA GLY A 149 10.19 1.87 12.25
C GLY A 149 9.79 3.33 12.37
N TRP A 150 10.79 4.19 12.48
CA TRP A 150 10.60 5.64 12.49
C TRP A 150 10.11 6.15 11.15
N LEU A 151 9.46 7.32 11.15
CA LEU A 151 9.01 7.95 9.92
C LEU A 151 10.21 8.29 9.04
N ASP A 152 10.12 7.88 7.78
CA ASP A 152 11.15 8.05 6.79
C ASP A 152 10.81 9.20 5.83
N LEU A 153 11.48 10.34 6.02
CA LEU A 153 11.24 11.55 5.24
C LEU A 153 11.99 11.52 3.90
N VAL A 154 13.02 10.70 3.75
CA VAL A 154 13.68 10.48 2.44
C VAL A 154 12.71 9.75 1.52
N LEU A 155 12.08 8.69 2.03
CA LEU A 155 11.04 7.93 1.34
C LEU A 155 9.79 8.79 1.07
N LEU A 156 9.35 9.59 2.04
CA LEU A 156 8.20 10.47 1.85
C LEU A 156 8.47 11.56 0.79
N LYS A 157 9.67 12.14 0.74
CA LYS A 157 10.10 13.05 -0.34
C LYS A 157 10.06 12.37 -1.71
N PHE A 158 10.60 11.15 -1.79
CA PHE A 158 10.59 10.38 -3.03
C PHE A 158 9.17 10.10 -3.53
N THR A 159 8.29 9.59 -2.65
CA THR A 159 6.89 9.30 -3.02
C THR A 159 6.09 10.57 -3.34
N THR A 160 6.42 11.69 -2.70
CA THR A 160 5.88 13.02 -3.03
C THR A 160 6.26 13.45 -4.44
N MET A 161 7.54 13.31 -4.81
CA MET A 161 8.03 13.62 -6.15
C MET A 161 7.34 12.76 -7.21
N VAL A 162 7.16 11.47 -6.95
CA VAL A 162 6.53 10.52 -7.89
C VAL A 162 5.03 10.80 -8.05
N ASN A 163 4.31 11.03 -6.96
CA ASN A 163 2.84 11.11 -6.98
C ASN A 163 2.28 12.54 -7.07
N GLY A 164 3.12 13.57 -6.86
CA GLY A 164 2.69 14.97 -6.86
C GLY A 164 1.69 15.29 -5.75
N TYR A 165 1.97 14.85 -4.50
CA TYR A 165 1.07 15.12 -3.38
C TYR A 165 0.85 16.61 -3.18
N THR A 166 -0.41 17.04 -3.21
CA THR A 166 -0.80 18.44 -2.93
C THR A 166 -1.11 18.67 -1.46
N ALA A 167 -1.29 17.58 -0.70
CA ALA A 167 -1.55 17.60 0.72
C ALA A 167 -1.14 16.27 1.35
N LEU A 168 -0.73 16.32 2.62
CA LEU A 168 -0.51 15.16 3.46
C LEU A 168 -1.66 15.00 4.48
N CYS A 169 -1.79 13.79 5.00
CA CYS A 169 -2.63 13.45 6.14
C CYS A 169 -1.77 12.59 7.07
N VAL A 170 -1.31 13.13 8.18
CA VAL A 170 -0.53 12.37 9.16
C VAL A 170 -1.49 11.56 10.02
N THR A 171 -1.38 10.24 9.98
CA THR A 171 -2.24 9.32 10.74
C THR A 171 -1.51 8.72 11.95
N LYS A 172 -2.26 8.24 12.94
CA LYS A 172 -1.74 7.47 14.08
C LYS A 172 -0.68 8.21 14.93
N LEU A 173 -0.90 9.52 15.11
CA LEU A 173 -0.03 10.36 15.93
C LEU A 173 -0.03 9.89 17.41
N ASP A 174 -1.16 9.38 17.88
CA ASP A 174 -1.41 8.82 19.21
C ASP A 174 -0.43 7.71 19.63
N ILE A 175 0.10 6.94 18.66
CA ILE A 175 1.11 5.91 18.93
C ILE A 175 2.37 6.51 19.57
N LEU A 176 2.66 7.78 19.29
CA LEU A 176 3.86 8.48 19.73
C LEU A 176 3.65 9.22 21.07
N ASP A 177 2.44 9.22 21.62
CA ASP A 177 2.04 10.01 22.79
C ASP A 177 2.94 9.81 24.02
N GLY A 178 3.41 8.59 24.26
CA GLY A 178 4.22 8.26 25.44
C GLY A 178 5.71 8.54 25.31
N LEU A 179 6.18 8.98 24.14
CA LEU A 179 7.62 9.07 23.85
C LEU A 179 8.21 10.39 24.37
N ARG A 180 9.45 10.32 24.88
CA ARG A 180 10.27 11.49 25.25
C ARG A 180 10.96 12.12 24.06
N GLU A 181 11.37 11.29 23.12
CA GLU A 181 12.09 11.66 21.92
C GLU A 181 11.60 10.79 20.76
N ILE A 182 11.54 11.39 19.58
CA ILE A 182 11.11 10.74 18.34
C ILE A 182 12.20 10.99 17.31
N LYS A 183 12.54 9.95 16.55
CA LYS A 183 13.52 10.06 15.45
C LYS A 183 12.80 10.17 14.12
N LEU A 184 13.38 10.95 13.21
CA LEU A 184 12.94 11.14 11.83
C LEU A 184 14.13 10.86 10.91
N ALA A 185 14.00 9.93 9.98
CA ALA A 185 15.06 9.68 8.98
C ALA A 185 15.03 10.80 7.93
N VAL A 186 16.15 11.50 7.76
CA VAL A 186 16.21 12.71 6.92
C VAL A 186 17.20 12.61 5.77
N SER A 187 18.16 11.69 5.87
CA SER A 187 19.17 11.46 4.84
C SER A 187 19.63 10.00 4.86
N TYR A 188 20.08 9.53 3.70
CA TYR A 188 20.64 8.21 3.49
C TYR A 188 22.10 8.34 3.08
N LYS A 189 22.97 7.50 3.62
CA LYS A 189 24.40 7.46 3.31
C LYS A 189 24.82 6.05 2.89
N ILE A 190 25.79 5.95 1.99
CA ILE A 190 26.51 4.70 1.71
C ILE A 190 27.99 5.01 1.78
N ASN A 191 28.73 4.26 2.60
CA ASN A 191 30.17 4.47 2.83
C ASN A 191 30.48 5.93 3.25
N GLY A 192 29.66 6.50 4.13
CA GLY A 192 29.79 7.89 4.60
C GLY A 192 29.38 8.99 3.61
N LYS A 193 29.01 8.65 2.36
CA LYS A 193 28.56 9.63 1.36
C LYS A 193 27.04 9.69 1.29
N GLU A 194 26.49 10.88 1.39
CA GLU A 194 25.06 11.14 1.24
C GLU A 194 24.55 10.82 -0.17
N LEU A 195 23.39 10.15 -0.21
CA LEU A 195 22.64 9.88 -1.43
C LEU A 195 21.73 11.06 -1.75
N ASN A 196 21.77 11.50 -3.01
CA ASN A 196 20.88 12.53 -3.54
C ASN A 196 19.63 11.96 -4.22
N HIS A 197 19.41 10.66 -4.10
CA HIS A 197 18.28 9.93 -4.70
C HIS A 197 17.82 8.83 -3.74
N PHE A 198 16.60 8.36 -3.95
CA PHE A 198 16.14 7.15 -3.29
C PHE A 198 16.82 5.94 -3.93
N PRO A 199 17.33 4.96 -3.15
CA PRO A 199 17.97 3.76 -3.70
C PRO A 199 17.10 3.10 -4.75
N SER A 200 17.72 2.64 -5.83
CA SER A 200 17.00 2.07 -6.98
C SER A 200 16.87 0.55 -6.92
N SER A 201 17.61 -0.08 -6.00
CA SER A 201 17.66 -1.53 -5.86
C SER A 201 17.63 -1.96 -4.40
N ALA A 202 17.14 -3.19 -4.21
CA ALA A 202 17.13 -3.87 -2.92
C ALA A 202 18.55 -4.00 -2.31
N GLU A 203 19.56 -4.19 -3.15
CA GLU A 203 20.96 -4.34 -2.74
C GLU A 203 21.60 -3.01 -2.31
N GLU A 204 21.25 -1.91 -2.99
CA GLU A 204 21.67 -0.58 -2.60
C GLU A 204 21.01 -0.16 -1.29
N LEU A 205 19.69 -0.38 -1.18
CA LEU A 205 18.91 -0.07 0.02
C LEU A 205 19.43 -0.82 1.26
N SER A 206 19.91 -2.07 1.11
CA SER A 206 20.44 -2.85 2.23
C SER A 206 21.77 -2.35 2.79
N ARG A 207 22.50 -1.51 2.02
CA ARG A 207 23.74 -0.86 2.45
C ARG A 207 23.54 0.54 3.02
N VAL A 208 22.31 1.05 3.01
CA VAL A 208 22.04 2.42 3.46
C VAL A 208 22.24 2.53 4.97
N GLU A 209 23.07 3.50 5.34
CA GLU A 209 23.14 4.07 6.68
C GLU A 209 22.16 5.23 6.77
N VAL A 210 21.25 5.19 7.72
CA VAL A 210 20.23 6.23 7.88
C VAL A 210 20.68 7.28 8.88
N GLU A 211 20.62 8.53 8.46
CA GLU A 211 20.80 9.68 9.33
C GLU A 211 19.45 10.15 9.88
N TYR A 212 19.38 10.23 11.20
CA TYR A 212 18.19 10.66 11.93
C TYR A 212 18.41 12.02 12.57
N ILE A 213 17.36 12.85 12.56
CA ILE A 213 17.21 13.91 13.55
C ILE A 213 16.37 13.41 14.71
N THR A 214 16.61 13.95 15.90
CA THR A 214 15.79 13.70 17.09
C THR A 214 14.97 14.94 17.39
N VAL A 215 13.68 14.76 17.59
CA VAL A 215 12.74 15.81 18.02
C VAL A 215 12.13 15.43 19.37
N PRO A 216 11.78 16.40 20.22
CA PRO A 216 11.14 16.10 21.50
C PRO A 216 9.76 15.49 21.27
N GLY A 217 9.45 14.44 22.03
CA GLY A 217 8.10 13.91 22.14
C GLY A 217 7.24 14.76 23.09
N TRP A 218 6.01 14.32 23.35
CA TRP A 218 5.03 15.14 24.08
C TRP A 218 4.43 14.50 25.33
N GLN A 219 4.66 13.21 25.59
CA GLN A 219 4.28 12.51 26.84
C GLN A 219 2.84 12.78 27.32
N SER A 220 1.91 12.99 26.39
CA SER A 220 0.52 13.38 26.64
C SER A 220 -0.38 12.83 25.54
N SER A 221 -1.67 12.61 25.83
CA SER A 221 -2.57 11.97 24.89
C SER A 221 -3.03 12.92 23.77
N THR A 222 -3.18 12.39 22.55
CA THR A 222 -3.74 13.08 21.39
C THR A 222 -5.06 12.48 20.87
N GLU A 223 -5.56 11.38 21.45
CA GLU A 223 -6.68 10.58 20.91
C GLU A 223 -8.00 11.36 20.71
N GLU A 224 -8.31 12.32 21.58
CA GLU A 224 -9.58 13.08 21.53
C GLU A 224 -9.45 14.46 20.87
N ILE A 225 -8.26 14.82 20.42
CA ILE A 225 -8.00 16.14 19.84
C ILE A 225 -8.59 16.17 18.44
N LYS A 226 -9.27 17.28 18.10
CA LYS A 226 -9.95 17.47 16.79
C LYS A 226 -9.50 18.71 16.03
N LYS A 227 -8.69 19.56 16.66
CA LYS A 227 -8.15 20.79 16.07
C LYS A 227 -6.62 20.79 16.21
N PHE A 228 -5.91 21.22 15.17
CA PHE A 228 -4.45 21.15 15.12
C PHE A 228 -3.83 22.00 16.23
N GLU A 229 -4.38 23.20 16.43
CA GLU A 229 -3.97 24.15 17.46
C GLU A 229 -4.11 23.62 18.89
N ASN A 230 -4.91 22.58 19.10
CA ASN A 230 -5.12 21.96 20.42
C ASN A 230 -4.14 20.81 20.69
N LEU A 231 -3.34 20.38 19.72
CA LEU A 231 -2.31 19.36 19.93
C LEU A 231 -1.23 19.87 20.90
N PRO A 232 -0.55 18.97 21.65
CA PRO A 232 0.64 19.35 22.38
C PRO A 232 1.65 20.07 21.47
N ILE A 233 2.33 21.09 21.99
CA ILE A 233 3.22 21.94 21.18
C ILE A 233 4.29 21.14 20.42
N ASN A 234 4.82 20.07 21.03
CA ASN A 234 5.81 19.22 20.39
C ASN A 234 5.20 18.33 19.29
N ALA A 235 3.92 17.95 19.41
CA ALA A 235 3.19 17.24 18.36
C ALA A 235 2.90 18.16 17.16
N GLN A 236 2.56 19.43 17.42
CA GLN A 236 2.44 20.45 16.36
C GLN A 236 3.77 20.64 15.62
N LYS A 237 4.87 20.83 16.37
CA LYS A 237 6.22 20.97 15.80
C LYS A 237 6.68 19.74 15.04
N TYR A 238 6.30 18.54 15.48
CA TYR A 238 6.58 17.28 14.78
C TYR A 238 5.94 17.30 13.38
N VAL A 239 4.67 17.67 13.30
CA VAL A 239 3.94 17.83 12.04
C VAL A 239 4.55 18.92 11.15
N GLU A 240 4.80 20.11 11.70
CA GLU A 240 5.40 21.23 10.96
C GLU A 240 6.79 20.87 10.42
N LYS A 241 7.57 20.06 11.17
CA LYS A 241 8.87 19.57 10.72
C LYS A 241 8.75 18.60 9.53
N ILE A 242 7.69 17.78 9.48
CA ILE A 242 7.40 16.93 8.31
C ILE A 242 7.08 17.82 7.09
N GLU A 243 6.20 18.81 7.26
CA GLU A 243 5.83 19.75 6.19
C GLU A 243 7.06 20.50 5.64
N GLU A 244 7.90 21.03 6.55
CA GLU A 244 9.13 21.75 6.22
C GLU A 244 10.08 20.88 5.38
N ILE A 245 10.30 19.64 5.81
CA ILE A 245 11.26 18.75 5.16
C ILE A 245 10.71 18.26 3.82
N VAL A 246 9.45 17.85 3.74
CA VAL A 246 8.85 17.28 2.51
C VAL A 246 8.50 18.37 1.48
N ASN A 247 8.36 19.63 1.92
CA ASN A 247 7.94 20.76 1.10
C ASN A 247 6.54 20.58 0.48
N VAL A 248 5.63 19.97 1.24
CA VAL A 248 4.20 19.86 0.90
C VAL A 248 3.40 20.33 2.10
N LYS A 249 2.45 21.24 1.86
CA LYS A 249 1.53 21.70 2.92
C LYS A 249 0.63 20.55 3.33
N GLU A 250 0.59 20.20 4.62
CA GLU A 250 -0.39 19.28 5.15
C GLU A 250 -1.78 19.94 5.13
N LYS A 251 -2.83 19.14 4.91
CA LYS A 251 -4.17 19.60 5.26
C LYS A 251 -4.26 19.56 6.78
N LYS A 252 -4.21 20.73 7.42
CA LYS A 252 -4.37 20.93 8.88
C LYS A 252 -5.74 20.44 9.40
N LYS A 253 -5.98 19.13 9.39
CA LYS A 253 -7.10 18.42 9.99
C LYS A 253 -6.52 17.26 10.79
N VAL A 254 -7.04 17.06 12.00
CA VAL A 254 -6.45 16.16 13.00
C VAL A 254 -6.65 14.68 12.60
N PRO A 255 -5.72 13.76 12.97
CA PRO A 255 -5.61 12.40 12.43
C PRO A 255 -6.84 11.50 12.60
N ASN A 256 -7.73 11.84 13.55
CA ASN A 256 -8.89 11.01 13.91
C ASN A 256 -10.18 11.44 13.21
N ALA A 257 -10.08 12.30 12.20
CA ALA A 257 -11.17 12.69 11.33
C ALA A 257 -10.81 12.41 9.86
N CYS A 258 -10.53 11.15 9.53
CA CYS A 258 -10.96 10.68 8.22
C CYS A 258 -12.51 10.70 8.21
N PRO A 259 -13.15 11.20 7.14
CA PRO A 259 -14.60 11.15 7.02
C PRO A 259 -15.15 9.71 7.08
#